data_AF-A0A7Y5TBW7-F1
#
_entry.id   AF-A0A7Y5TBW7-F1
#
_cell.length_a   1.000
_cell.length_b   1.000
_cell.length_c   1.000
_cell.angle_alpha   90.00
_cell.angle_beta   90.00
_cell.angle_gamma   90.00
#
_symmetry.space_group_name_H-M   'P 1'
#
loop_
_entity.id
_entity.type
_entity.pdbx_description
1 polymer ?
#
loop_
_entity_poly.entity_id
_entity_poly.type
_entity_poly.pdbx_seq_one_letter_code
_entity_poly.pdbx_strand_id
1 'polypeptide(L)'
;KPAEATLIVRAHEEDGHVDVEVADDGRGICLDRVRRTAALRGVTGVDDLAAADVARLVLLPGFSTSDTVGQVSGRGVGLDAVRHTVEQAGGRVEIDTEPGRGCTVRLRLPAPEVHAR
;
A
#
# COMPACT_ATOMS: atom_id res chain seq x y z
N LYS A 1 8.27 -16.15 -13.76
CA LYS A 1 7.16 -16.33 -12.78
C LYS A 1 6.27 -17.47 -13.28
N PRO A 2 5.69 -18.30 -12.39
CA PRO A 2 4.65 -19.27 -12.75
C PRO A 2 3.46 -18.63 -13.48
N ALA A 3 2.67 -19.43 -14.20
CA ALA A 3 1.48 -18.95 -14.90
C ALA A 3 0.35 -18.51 -13.93
N GLU A 4 0.34 -19.09 -12.73
CA GLU A 4 -0.60 -18.75 -11.66
C GLU A 4 -0.04 -17.61 -10.81
N ALA A 5 -0.93 -16.70 -10.39
CA ALA A 5 -0.59 -15.62 -9.48
C ALA A 5 -0.96 -16.01 -8.04
N THR A 6 -0.10 -15.66 -7.10
CA THR A 6 -0.31 -15.91 -5.68
C THR A 6 -0.65 -14.60 -4.99
N LEU A 7 -1.77 -14.59 -4.28
CA LEU A 7 -2.13 -13.54 -3.33
C LEU A 7 -2.26 -14.18 -1.95
N ILE A 8 -1.58 -13.60 -0.96
CA ILE A 8 -1.55 -14.08 0.41
C ILE A 8 -2.16 -13.00 1.29
N VAL A 9 -3.11 -13.40 2.14
CA VAL A 9 -3.68 -12.54 3.18
C VAL A 9 -3.44 -13.20 4.53
N ARG A 10 -2.81 -12.48 5.46
CA ARG A 10 -2.56 -12.93 6.83
C ARG A 10 -3.07 -11.88 7.80
N ALA A 11 -3.56 -12.34 8.95
CA ALA A 11 -3.90 -11.48 10.07
C ALA A 11 -3.40 -12.15 11.34
N HIS A 12 -2.75 -11.39 12.21
CA HIS A 12 -2.30 -11.86 13.52
C HIS A 12 -2.44 -10.74 14.54
N GLU A 13 -2.56 -11.12 15.81
CA GLU A 13 -2.62 -10.19 16.93
C GLU A 13 -1.30 -10.23 17.69
N GLU A 14 -0.69 -9.08 17.89
CA GLU A 14 0.58 -8.93 18.61
C GLU A 14 0.58 -7.59 19.38
N ASP A 15 0.96 -7.63 20.66
CA ASP A 15 1.10 -6.45 21.51
C ASP A 15 -0.10 -5.49 21.51
N GLY A 16 -1.33 -6.03 21.55
CA GLY A 16 -2.55 -5.22 21.53
C GLY A 16 -2.82 -4.55 20.19
N HIS A 17 -2.23 -5.05 19.11
CA HIS A 17 -2.47 -4.63 17.74
C HIS A 17 -2.90 -5.81 16.88
N VAL A 18 -3.65 -5.55 15.82
CA VAL A 18 -3.91 -6.49 14.74
C VAL A 18 -3.06 -6.08 13.53
N ASP A 19 -2.16 -6.96 13.12
CA ASP A 19 -1.32 -6.83 11.94
C ASP A 19 -1.92 -7.64 10.79
N VAL A 20 -2.41 -6.94 9.76
CA VAL A 20 -2.94 -7.51 8.52
C VAL A 20 -1.92 -7.34 7.41
N GLU A 21 -1.51 -8.44 6.79
CA GLU A 21 -0.58 -8.45 5.66
C GLU A 21 -1.29 -8.93 4.39
N VAL A 22 -1.15 -8.18 3.30
CA VAL A 22 -1.58 -8.57 1.96
C VAL A 22 -0.36 -8.57 1.06
N ALA A 23 0.02 -9.73 0.54
CA ALA A 23 1.22 -9.91 -0.29
C ALA A 23 0.88 -10.55 -1.64
N ASP A 24 1.49 -10.07 -2.71
CA ASP A 24 1.43 -10.68 -4.04
C ASP A 24 2.82 -11.07 -4.53
N ASP A 25 2.89 -12.02 -5.46
CA ASP A 25 4.12 -12.45 -6.15
C ASP A 25 4.27 -11.77 -7.53
N GLY A 26 3.69 -10.59 -7.70
CA GLY A 26 3.62 -9.83 -8.93
C GLY A 26 4.93 -9.15 -9.32
N ARG A 27 4.82 -8.12 -10.15
CA ARG A 27 5.98 -7.36 -10.64
C ARG A 27 6.53 -6.34 -9.63
N GLY A 28 5.84 -6.15 -8.51
CA GLY A 28 6.09 -5.06 -7.57
C GLY A 28 5.71 -3.68 -8.12
N ILE A 29 5.97 -2.65 -7.32
CA ILE A 29 5.72 -1.26 -7.68
C ILE A 29 6.87 -0.76 -8.53
N CYS A 30 6.55 -0.19 -9.69
CA CYS A 30 7.56 0.42 -10.57
C CYS A 30 7.94 1.81 -10.04
N LEU A 31 9.08 1.89 -9.35
CA LEU A 31 9.54 3.13 -8.72
C LEU A 31 9.68 4.27 -9.73
N ASP A 32 10.20 4.02 -10.94
CA ASP A 32 10.33 5.07 -11.97
C ASP A 32 8.99 5.66 -12.41
N ARG A 33 7.93 4.84 -12.46
CA ARG A 33 6.57 5.33 -12.73
C ARG A 33 6.08 6.18 -11.57
N VAL A 34 6.32 5.74 -10.33
CA VAL A 34 5.95 6.51 -9.13
C VAL A 34 6.69 7.85 -9.09
N ARG A 35 8.00 7.88 -9.34
CA ARG A 35 8.81 9.11 -9.42
C ARG A 35 8.22 10.09 -10.43
N ARG A 36 7.95 9.61 -11.65
CA ARG A 36 7.36 10.41 -12.72
C ARG A 36 5.98 10.95 -12.36
N THR A 37 5.09 10.11 -11.82
CA THR A 37 3.76 10.53 -11.39
C THR A 37 3.85 11.56 -10.25
N ALA A 38 4.78 11.39 -9.32
CA ALA A 38 4.99 12.33 -8.22
C ALA A 38 5.51 13.70 -8.74
N ALA A 39 6.47 13.70 -9.66
CA ALA A 39 6.98 14.91 -10.29
C ALA A 39 5.89 15.68 -11.06
N LEU A 40 5.04 14.98 -11.83
CA LEU A 40 3.88 15.57 -12.52
C LEU A 40 2.87 16.20 -11.56
N ARG A 41 2.82 15.71 -10.31
CA ARG A 41 1.96 16.23 -9.24
C ARG A 41 2.63 17.34 -8.41
N GLY A 42 3.83 17.79 -8.79
CA GLY A 42 4.55 18.85 -8.11
C GLY A 42 5.28 18.41 -6.84
N VAL A 43 5.44 17.10 -6.59
CA VAL A 43 6.32 16.61 -5.52
C VAL A 43 7.77 16.83 -5.96
N THR A 44 8.51 17.62 -5.20
CA THR A 44 9.92 17.97 -5.48
C THR A 44 10.87 17.06 -4.68
N GLY A 45 12.12 16.96 -5.13
CA GLY A 45 13.16 16.16 -4.44
C GLY A 45 12.92 14.65 -4.45
N VAL A 46 12.01 14.16 -5.30
CA VAL A 46 11.66 12.74 -5.34
C VAL A 46 12.88 11.90 -5.69
N ASP A 47 13.74 12.38 -6.60
CA ASP A 47 14.95 11.69 -7.07
C ASP A 47 15.96 11.37 -5.94
N ASP A 48 15.96 12.17 -4.88
CA ASP A 48 16.83 11.98 -3.71
C ASP A 48 16.25 11.00 -2.67
N LEU A 49 15.00 10.58 -2.84
CA LEU A 49 14.33 9.65 -1.93
C LEU A 49 14.84 8.21 -2.09
N ALA A 50 14.99 7.53 -0.96
CA ALA A 50 15.21 6.09 -0.91
C ALA A 50 14.04 5.34 -1.59
N ALA A 51 14.33 4.15 -2.11
CA ALA A 51 13.36 3.32 -2.82
C ALA A 51 12.06 3.08 -2.02
N ALA A 52 12.18 2.83 -0.72
CA ALA A 52 11.05 2.62 0.18
C ALA A 52 10.17 3.87 0.30
N ASP A 53 10.76 5.06 0.38
CA ASP A 53 10.01 6.32 0.49
C ASP A 53 9.33 6.68 -0.82
N VAL A 54 9.94 6.38 -1.96
CA VAL A 54 9.26 6.47 -3.25
C VAL A 54 8.07 5.54 -3.31
N ALA A 55 8.23 4.27 -2.92
CA ALA A 55 7.11 3.32 -2.93
C ALA A 55 5.93 3.81 -2.08
N ARG A 56 6.19 4.46 -0.94
CA ARG A 56 5.15 5.04 -0.07
C ARG A 56 4.34 6.16 -0.72
N LEU A 57 4.84 6.83 -1.77
CA LEU A 57 4.10 7.89 -2.47
C LEU A 57 2.79 7.38 -3.09
N VAL A 58 2.65 6.08 -3.34
CA VAL A 58 1.39 5.48 -3.83
C VAL A 58 0.23 5.57 -2.83
N LEU A 59 0.52 5.91 -1.56
CA LEU A 59 -0.46 6.14 -0.50
C LEU A 59 -0.96 7.60 -0.46
N LEU A 60 -0.41 8.49 -1.30
CA LEU A 60 -0.87 9.88 -1.37
C LEU A 60 -2.30 9.94 -1.95
N PRO A 61 -3.12 10.91 -1.52
CA PRO A 61 -4.49 11.08 -2.02
C PRO A 61 -4.56 11.14 -3.56
N GLY A 62 -5.43 10.32 -4.13
CA GLY A 62 -5.63 10.22 -5.58
C GLY A 62 -4.41 9.74 -6.38
N PHE A 63 -3.37 9.21 -5.73
CA PHE A 63 -2.18 8.73 -6.42
C PHE A 63 -2.49 7.43 -7.18
N SER A 64 -2.19 7.42 -8.47
CA SER A 64 -2.31 6.24 -9.32
C SER A 64 -1.27 6.31 -10.41
N THR A 65 -0.64 5.16 -10.70
CA THR A 65 0.31 4.99 -11.81
C THR A 65 -0.32 4.35 -13.05
N SER A 66 -1.63 4.10 -13.02
CA SER A 66 -2.37 3.56 -14.16
C SER A 66 -2.77 4.67 -15.12
N ASP A 67 -2.40 4.51 -16.39
CA ASP A 67 -2.77 5.43 -17.48
C ASP A 67 -4.25 5.32 -17.88
N THR A 68 -4.90 4.20 -17.52
CA THR A 68 -6.32 3.93 -17.78
C THR A 68 -7.10 3.81 -16.48
N VAL A 69 -8.23 4.52 -16.39
CA VAL A 69 -9.24 4.32 -15.35
C VAL A 69 -9.91 2.96 -15.60
N GLY A 70 -9.34 1.90 -15.03
CA GLY A 70 -9.90 0.54 -15.18
C GLY A 70 -11.23 0.39 -14.43
N GLN A 71 -12.19 -0.32 -15.03
CA GLN A 71 -13.54 -0.56 -14.50
C GLN A 71 -13.59 -1.22 -13.10
N VAL A 72 -12.48 -1.81 -12.63
CA VAL A 72 -12.38 -2.37 -11.27
C VAL A 72 -12.10 -1.29 -10.20
N SER A 73 -11.65 -0.09 -10.60
CA SER A 73 -11.46 1.07 -9.72
C SER A 73 -12.77 1.80 -9.37
N GLY A 74 -13.90 1.40 -9.96
CA GLY A 74 -15.21 2.07 -9.86
C GLY A 74 -15.97 1.89 -8.53
N ARG A 75 -15.33 1.36 -7.49
CA ARG A 75 -15.89 1.31 -6.12
C ARG A 75 -15.20 2.27 -5.14
N GLY A 76 -14.24 3.06 -5.62
CA GLY A 76 -13.69 4.19 -4.86
C GLY A 76 -12.73 3.85 -3.72
N VAL A 77 -12.15 2.65 -3.67
CA VAL A 77 -11.18 2.28 -2.62
C VAL A 77 -9.78 2.14 -3.22
N GLY A 78 -9.07 3.25 -3.32
CA GLY A 78 -7.64 3.28 -3.60
C GLY A 78 -6.81 3.02 -2.34
N LEU A 79 -5.48 2.90 -2.50
CA LEU A 79 -4.56 2.76 -1.37
C LEU A 79 -4.56 3.99 -0.46
N ASP A 80 -4.94 5.17 -0.97
CA ASP A 80 -5.17 6.38 -0.20
C ASP A 80 -6.38 6.28 0.73
N ALA A 81 -7.49 5.71 0.25
CA ALA A 81 -8.67 5.47 1.08
C ALA A 81 -8.37 4.45 2.19
N VAL A 82 -7.63 3.37 1.86
CA VAL A 82 -7.15 2.39 2.85
C VAL A 82 -6.28 3.06 3.91
N ARG A 83 -5.28 3.86 3.49
CA ARG A 83 -4.43 4.62 4.42
C ARG A 83 -5.27 5.51 5.32
N HIS A 84 -6.20 6.28 4.75
CA HIS A 84 -7.05 7.17 5.52
C HIS A 84 -7.87 6.42 6.57
N THR A 85 -8.54 5.33 6.20
CA THR A 85 -9.33 4.51 7.13
C THR A 85 -8.46 3.93 8.26
N VAL A 86 -7.26 3.43 7.93
CA VAL A 86 -6.34 2.86 8.92
C VAL A 86 -5.81 3.94 9.87
N GLU A 87 -5.43 5.12 9.36
CA GLU A 87 -4.99 6.24 10.19
C GLU A 87 -6.11 6.77 11.09
N GLN A 88 -7.36 6.82 10.62
CA GLN A 88 -8.53 7.21 11.44
C GLN A 88 -8.78 6.22 12.59
N ALA A 89 -8.43 4.95 12.41
CA ALA A 89 -8.50 3.93 13.45
C ALA A 89 -7.29 3.96 14.42
N GLY A 90 -6.38 4.94 14.30
CA GLY A 90 -5.15 5.01 15.10
C GLY A 90 -4.07 4.01 14.66
N GLY A 91 -4.20 3.46 13.46
CA GLY A 91 -3.26 2.52 12.88
C GLY A 91 -2.25 3.17 11.92
N ARG A 92 -1.48 2.32 11.24
CA ARG A 92 -0.54 2.72 10.18
C ARG A 92 -0.53 1.73 9.02
N VAL A 93 -0.14 2.22 7.85
CA VAL A 93 0.05 1.43 6.63
C VAL A 93 1.50 1.46 6.20
N GLU A 94 2.06 0.30 5.92
CA GLU A 94 3.41 0.13 5.40
C GLU A 94 3.35 -0.61 4.05
N ILE A 95 4.27 -0.26 3.15
CA ILE A 95 4.42 -0.90 1.86
C ILE A 95 5.87 -1.35 1.73
N ASP A 96 6.04 -2.62 1.40
CA ASP A 96 7.30 -3.21 0.98
C ASP A 96 7.14 -3.76 -0.44
N THR A 97 8.11 -3.54 -1.31
CA THR A 97 8.03 -4.00 -2.68
C THR A 97 9.42 -4.22 -3.25
N GLU A 98 9.57 -5.32 -3.98
CA GLU A 98 10.79 -5.62 -4.71
C GLU A 98 10.45 -5.87 -6.19
N PRO A 99 11.14 -5.19 -7.13
CA PRO A 99 10.93 -5.37 -8.56
C PRO A 99 11.02 -6.84 -8.98
N GLY A 100 9.95 -7.34 -9.61
CA GLY A 100 9.87 -8.71 -10.08
C GLY A 100 9.61 -9.77 -9.02
N ARG A 101 9.50 -9.40 -7.73
CA ARG A 101 9.13 -10.32 -6.64
C ARG A 101 7.78 -10.04 -6.02
N GLY A 102 7.25 -8.84 -6.19
CA GLY A 102 5.89 -8.48 -5.78
C GLY A 102 5.83 -7.30 -4.82
N CYS A 103 4.72 -7.23 -4.10
CA CYS A 103 4.42 -6.16 -3.18
C CYS A 103 3.73 -6.74 -1.95
N THR A 104 4.03 -6.16 -0.79
CA THR A 104 3.40 -6.47 0.47
C THR A 104 2.91 -5.19 1.11
N VAL A 105 1.62 -5.13 1.41
CA VAL A 105 0.99 -4.05 2.16
C VAL A 105 0.70 -4.57 3.57
N ARG A 106 1.15 -3.84 4.59
CA ARG A 106 0.88 -4.16 6.00
C ARG A 106 0.04 -3.07 6.62
N LEU A 107 -1.04 -3.48 7.28
CA LEU A 107 -1.91 -2.61 8.05
C LEU A 107 -1.73 -3.01 9.51
N ARG A 108 -1.29 -2.07 10.35
CA ARG A 108 -1.26 -2.27 11.80
C ARG A 108 -2.34 -1.42 12.41
N LEU A 109 -3.27 -2.06 13.12
CA LEU A 109 -4.42 -1.41 13.75
C LEU A 109 -4.37 -1.69 15.26
N PRO A 110 -4.81 -0.77 16.12
CA PRO A 110 -5.08 -1.10 17.52
C PRO A 110 -6.09 -2.26 17.58
N ALA A 111 -5.83 -3.26 18.41
CA ALA A 111 -6.82 -4.29 18.67
C ALA A 111 -8.01 -3.63 19.40
N PRO A 112 -9.26 -3.94 19.03
CA PRO A 112 -10.41 -3.42 19.76
C PRO A 112 -10.26 -3.80 21.23
N GLU A 113 -10.46 -2.84 22.15
CA GLU A 113 -10.61 -3.17 23.56
C GLU A 113 -11.73 -4.18 23.68
N VAL A 114 -11.39 -5.41 24.09
CA VAL A 114 -12.39 -6.37 24.52
C VAL A 114 -12.93 -5.83 25.83
N HIS A 115 -13.96 -4.99 25.75
CA HIS A 115 -14.83 -4.74 26.89
C HIS A 115 -15.44 -6.10 27.24
N ALA A 116 -14.79 -6.82 28.16
CA ALA A 116 -15.39 -7.93 28.87
C ALA A 116 -16.68 -7.40 29.49
N ARG A 117 -17.80 -7.90 29.00
CA ARG A 117 -19.12 -7.61 29.56
C ARG A 117 -19.21 -8.12 31.00
#